data_AF-A0A2V5JGJ3-F1
#
_entry.id   AF-A0A2V5JGJ3-F1
#
_cell.length_a   1.000
_cell.length_b   1.000
_cell.length_c   1.000
_cell.angle_alpha   90.00
_cell.angle_beta   90.00
_cell.angle_gamma   90.00
#
_symmetry.space_group_name_H-M   'P 1'
#
loop_
_entity.id
_entity.type
_entity.pdbx_description
1 polymer ?
#
loop_
_entity_poly.entity_id
_entity_poly.type
_entity_poly.pdbx_seq_one_letter_code
_entity_poly.pdbx_strand_id
1 'polypeptide(L)' 'MNASTHSNTDLEVLTPQQTADLLHTTPASLANLRYNGGGINFVKVGRKVLYRLRDVEQYLDANSFSRTDTRVAK' A
#
# COMPACT_ATOMS: atom_id res chain seq x y z
N MET A 1 19.44 -4.93 -22.28
CA MET A 1 18.73 -4.18 -21.22
C MET A 1 17.58 -5.07 -20.79
N ASN A 2 17.66 -5.57 -19.56
CA ASN A 2 17.02 -6.76 -19.00
C ASN A 2 15.54 -6.52 -18.65
N ALA A 3 14.64 -6.67 -19.61
CA ALA A 3 13.21 -6.78 -19.35
C ALA A 3 12.85 -8.26 -19.10
N SER A 4 13.11 -8.75 -17.88
CA SER A 4 12.58 -10.05 -17.43
C SER A 4 11.13 -9.87 -17.01
N THR A 5 10.23 -9.88 -17.99
CA THR A 5 8.78 -9.97 -17.78
C THR A 5 8.46 -11.29 -17.08
N HIS A 6 8.31 -11.26 -15.76
CA HIS A 6 7.72 -12.37 -15.02
C HIS A 6 6.23 -12.09 -14.83
N SER A 7 5.40 -12.67 -15.69
CA SER A 7 3.96 -12.85 -15.45
C SER A 7 3.78 -13.83 -14.29
N ASN A 8 3.65 -13.33 -13.07
CA ASN A 8 3.44 -14.15 -11.87
C ASN A 8 2.12 -13.71 -11.21
N THR A 9 1.00 -14.20 -11.76
CA THR A 9 -0.33 -13.64 -11.54
C THR A 9 -0.99 -13.94 -10.18
N ASP A 10 -0.39 -14.64 -9.21
CA ASP A 10 -1.20 -15.03 -8.03
C ASP A 10 -0.45 -15.05 -6.69
N LEU A 11 0.03 -13.87 -6.26
CA LEU A 11 0.29 -13.42 -4.87
C LEU A 11 1.41 -12.36 -4.90
N GLU A 12 1.16 -11.23 -5.56
CA GLU A 12 2.09 -10.10 -5.53
C GLU A 12 2.10 -9.48 -4.13
N VAL A 13 3.08 -9.91 -3.34
CA VAL A 13 3.42 -9.33 -2.05
C VAL A 13 4.54 -8.32 -2.24
N LEU A 14 4.23 -7.07 -1.97
CA LEU A 14 5.14 -5.95 -2.00
C LEU A 14 5.88 -5.83 -0.67
N THR A 15 7.16 -5.50 -0.75
CA THR A 15 7.91 -5.05 0.42
C THR A 15 7.45 -3.66 0.86
N PRO A 16 7.74 -3.23 2.11
CA PRO A 16 7.40 -1.89 2.57
C PRO A 16 8.04 -0.79 1.71
N GLN A 17 9.21 -1.09 1.15
CA GLN A 17 9.93 -0.18 0.26
C GLN A 17 9.20 -0.05 -1.08
N GLN A 18 8.89 -1.17 -1.74
CA GLN A 18 8.12 -1.14 -2.99
C GLN A 18 6.73 -0.51 -2.83
N THR A 19 6.07 -0.76 -1.70
CA THR A 19 4.77 -0.14 -1.39
C THR A 19 4.91 1.37 -1.22
N ALA A 20 6.00 1.80 -0.59
CA ALA A 20 6.31 3.22 -0.43
C ALA A 20 6.59 3.89 -1.79
N ASP A 21 7.37 3.24 -2.66
CA ASP A 21 7.63 3.70 -4.03
C ASP A 21 6.32 3.82 -4.84
N LEU A 22 5.43 2.82 -4.75
CA LEU A 22 4.16 2.79 -5.48
C LEU A 22 3.20 3.89 -5.03
N LEU A 23 3.13 4.15 -3.72
CA LEU A 23 2.29 5.20 -3.14
C LEU A 23 2.96 6.57 -3.13
N HIS A 24 4.16 6.70 -3.72
CA HIS A 24 4.99 7.90 -3.65
C HIS A 24 5.14 8.46 -2.22
N THR A 25 5.29 7.56 -1.25
CA THR A 25 5.41 7.89 0.17
C THR A 25 6.70 7.30 0.76
N THR A 26 6.90 7.48 2.06
CA THR A 26 8.06 6.90 2.75
C THR A 26 7.65 5.66 3.56
N PRO A 27 8.55 4.67 3.73
CA PRO A 27 8.31 3.54 4.61
C PRO A 27 7.99 3.96 6.06
N ALA A 28 8.57 5.09 6.50
CA ALA A 28 8.28 5.69 7.79
C ALA A 28 6.83 6.17 7.89
N SER A 29 6.27 6.77 6.84
CA SER A 29 4.86 7.14 6.77
C SER A 29 3.95 5.92 6.87
N LEU A 30 4.29 4.82 6.17
CA LEU A 30 3.56 3.55 6.29
C LEU A 30 3.64 2.96 7.70
N ALA A 31 4.79 3.09 8.38
CA ALA A 31 4.93 2.67 9.76
C ALA A 31 4.07 3.51 10.72
N ASN A 32 4.01 4.84 10.51
CA ASN A 32 3.15 5.74 11.29
C ASN A 32 1.67 5.43 11.08
N LEU A 33 1.24 5.15 9.85
CA LEU A 33 -0.15 4.74 9.57
C LEU A 33 -0.52 3.50 10.40
N ARG A 34 0.34 2.48 10.39
CA ARG A 34 0.15 1.25 11.18
C ARG A 34 0.09 1.52 12.68
N TYR A 35 0.92 2.44 13.18
CA TYR A 35 0.92 2.82 14.59
C TYR A 35 -0.38 3.53 14.98
N ASN A 36 -0.89 4.40 14.11
CA ASN A 36 -2.13 5.15 14.34
C ASN A 36 -3.41 4.31 14.15
N GLY A 37 -3.29 2.99 13.93
CA GLY A 37 -4.43 2.10 13.71
C GLY A 37 -5.09 2.26 12.34
N GLY A 38 -4.45 2.98 11.41
CA GLY A 38 -4.91 3.18 10.04
C GLY A 38 -3.98 2.54 9.01
N GLY A 39 -4.33 2.70 7.73
CA GLY A 39 -3.49 2.30 6.62
C GLY A 39 -3.79 0.91 6.06
N ILE A 40 -2.81 0.40 5.31
CA ILE A 40 -2.98 -0.77 4.45
C ILE A 40 -2.82 -2.05 5.26
N ASN A 41 -3.68 -3.04 4.98
CA ASN A 41 -3.54 -4.38 5.55
C ASN A 41 -2.15 -4.94 5.23
N PHE A 42 -1.46 -5.38 6.28
CA PHE A 42 -0.12 -5.92 6.17
C PHE A 42 -0.09 -7.39 6.60
N VAL A 43 0.76 -8.16 5.94
CA VAL A 43 1.04 -9.56 6.27
C VAL A 43 2.39 -9.61 6.99
N LYS A 44 2.39 -10.06 8.24
CA LYS A 44 3.61 -10.25 9.01
C LYS A 44 4.15 -11.66 8.77
N VAL A 45 5.33 -11.76 8.14
CA VAL A 45 6.03 -13.02 7.89
C VAL A 45 7.33 -13.02 8.69
N GLY A 46 7.26 -13.57 9.90
CA GLY A 46 8.37 -13.57 10.85
C GLY A 46 8.80 -12.15 11.24
N ARG A 47 10.01 -11.76 10.83
CA ARG A 47 10.56 -10.40 11.05
C ARG A 47 10.21 -9.43 9.93
N LYS A 48 9.70 -9.91 8.80
CA LYS A 48 9.39 -9.09 7.63
C LYS A 48 7.91 -8.71 7.65
N VAL A 49 7.64 -7.51 7.17
CA VAL A 49 6.29 -7.03 6.89
C VAL A 49 6.15 -6.94 5.39
N LEU A 50 5.10 -7.53 4.85
CA LEU A 50 4.76 -7.50 3.45
C LEU A 50 3.37 -6.90 3.30
N TYR A 51 3.10 -6.28 2.16
CA TYR A 51 1.80 -5.76 1.78
C TYR A 51 1.32 -6.53 0.55
N ARG A 52 0.06 -6.96 0.51
CA ARG A 52 -0.46 -7.55 -0.73
C ARG A 52 -0.83 -6.42 -1.67
N LEU A 53 -0.52 -6.56 -2.95
CA LEU A 53 -0.90 -5.58 -3.98
C LEU A 53 -2.40 -5.26 -3.91
N ARG A 54 -3.25 -6.29 -3.82
CA ARG A 54 -4.71 -6.12 -3.64
C ARG A 54 -5.12 -5.22 -2.48
N ASP A 55 -4.39 -5.26 -1.36
CA ASP A 55 -4.72 -4.44 -0.19
C ASP A 55 -4.29 -2.99 -0.42
N VAL A 56 -3.17 -2.79 -1.11
CA VAL A 56 -2.69 -1.47 -1.54
C VAL A 56 -3.66 -0.84 -2.53
N GLU A 57 -4.15 -1.62 -3.50
CA GLU A 57 -5.16 -1.18 -4.47
C GLU A 57 -6.48 -0.84 -3.79
N GLN A 58 -6.98 -1.70 -2.89
CA GLN A 58 -8.19 -1.40 -2.12
C GLN A 58 -8.05 -0.13 -1.27
N TYR A 59 -6.86 0.11 -0.72
CA TYR A 59 -6.59 1.34 0.01
C TYR A 59 -6.57 2.56 -0.90
N LEU A 60 -6.00 2.46 -2.11
CA LEU A 60 -6.04 3.53 -3.09
C LEU A 60 -7.46 3.81 -3.55
N ASP A 61 -8.27 2.78 -3.79
CA ASP A 61 -9.68 2.90 -4.16
C ASP A 61 -10.50 3.55 -3.03
N ALA A 62 -10.31 3.11 -1.78
CA ALA A 62 -10.94 3.72 -0.62
C ALA A 62 -10.49 5.17 -0.36
N ASN A 63 -9.28 5.54 -0.77
CA ASN A 63 -8.77 6.91 -0.72
C ASN A 63 -8.96 7.67 -2.04
N SER A 64 -9.68 7.11 -3.01
CA SER A 64 -10.00 7.75 -4.28
C SER A 64 -11.21 8.66 -4.07
N PHE A 65 -10.94 9.91 -3.72
CA PHE A 65 -12.00 10.91 -3.55
C PHE A 65 -12.19 11.68 -4.85
N SER A 66 -13.37 11.54 -5.48
CA SER A 66 -13.71 12.21 -6.75
C SER A 66 -13.89 13.74 -6.61
N ARG A 67 -14.09 14.26 -5.39
CA ARG A 67 -14.13 15.70 -5.08
C ARG A 67 -13.27 16.02 -3.86
N THR A 68 -12.23 16.83 -4.05
CA THR A 68 -11.46 17.47 -2.96
C THR A 68 -12.27 18.53 -2.19
N ASP A 69 -13.52 18.81 -2.60
CA ASP A 69 -14.36 19.90 -2.11
C ASP A 69 -15.42 19.49 -1.07
N THR A 70 -15.71 18.20 -0.89
CA THR A 70 -16.79 17.82 0.06
C THR A 70 -16.27 17.73 1.49
N ARG A 71 -16.26 18.87 2.19
CA ARG A 71 -16.18 18.91 3.65
C ARG A 71 -17.45 18.24 4.19
N VAL A 72 -17.36 16.99 4.63
CA VAL A 72 -18.48 16.35 5.35
C VAL A 72 -18.59 17.05 6.70
N ALA A 73 -19.56 17.94 6.83
CA ALA A 73 -19.90 18.55 8.11
C ALA A 73 -20.42 17.45 9.05
N LYS A 74 -19.80 17.37 10.23
CA LYS A 74 -20.25 16.54 11.35
C LYS A 74 -21.40 17.22 12.09
#